data_AF-A0A554KYH3-F1
#
_entry.id   AF-A0A554KYH3-F1
#
_cell.length_a   1.000
_cell.length_b   1.000
_cell.length_c   1.000
_cell.angle_alpha   90.00
_cell.angle_beta   90.00
_cell.angle_gamma   90.00
#
_symmetry.space_group_name_H-M   'P 1'
#
loop_
_entity.id
_entity.type
_entity.pdbx_description
1 polymer ?
#
loop_
_entity_poly.entity_id
_entity_poly.type
_entity_poly.pdbx_seq_one_letter_code
_entity_poly.pdbx_strand_id
1 'polypeptide(L)'
;MKHIGAHLKTRKHILRETERGELMKFFCERLNSTRRFDGLPRITMARMGKILEGIPTKDLYYLKRVCNDAGNFSKKFWWEVNPKKHPDAKI
;
A
#
# COMPACT_ATOMS: atom_id res chain seq x y z
N MET A 1 34.84 23.68 10.73
CA MET A 1 33.61 22.90 11.03
C MET A 1 33.23 22.12 9.78
N LYS A 2 33.26 20.78 9.83
CA LYS A 2 32.93 19.93 8.68
C LYS A 2 31.42 19.70 8.68
N HIS A 3 30.73 20.18 7.65
CA HIS A 3 29.27 20.05 7.52
C HIS A 3 28.87 18.58 7.26
N ILE A 4 28.04 18.02 8.14
CA ILE A 4 27.51 16.64 8.07
C ILE A 4 26.62 16.41 6.82
N GLY A 5 26.25 17.48 6.10
CA GLY A 5 25.46 17.39 4.86
C GLY A 5 26.18 16.72 3.68
N ALA A 6 27.51 16.57 3.71
CA ALA A 6 28.28 15.99 2.60
C ALA A 6 28.22 14.44 2.52
N HIS A 7 27.71 13.76 3.55
CA HIS A 7 27.62 12.30 3.58
C HIS A 7 26.20 11.74 3.36
N LEU A 8 25.20 12.61 3.19
CA LEU A 8 23.90 12.22 2.62
C LEU A 8 24.06 12.06 1.10
N LYS A 9 24.97 11.16 0.71
CA LYS A 9 25.01 10.57 -0.62
C LYS A 9 23.65 9.89 -0.75
N THR A 10 22.73 10.56 -1.43
CA THR A 10 21.43 10.04 -1.83
C THR A 10 21.70 8.66 -2.41
N ARG A 11 21.46 7.62 -1.59
CA ARG A 11 21.28 6.28 -2.13
C ARG A 11 20.07 6.47 -3.02
N LYS A 12 20.31 6.69 -4.32
CA LYS A 12 19.42 6.22 -5.36
C LYS A 12 19.17 4.78 -4.97
N HIS A 13 18.07 4.56 -4.25
CA HIS A 13 17.48 3.26 -4.10
C HIS A 13 17.14 2.89 -5.53
N ILE A 14 18.11 2.30 -6.22
CA ILE A 14 17.85 1.41 -7.33
C ILE A 14 16.82 0.47 -6.75
N LEU A 15 15.60 0.71 -7.18
CA LEU A 15 14.37 0.13 -6.68
C LEU A 15 14.58 -1.37 -6.79
N ARG A 16 14.86 -2.05 -5.68
CA ARG A 16 14.61 -3.49 -5.60
C ARG A 16 13.09 -3.57 -5.65
N GLU A 17 12.54 -3.59 -6.86
CA GLU A 17 11.15 -3.96 -7.09
C GLU A 17 11.02 -5.34 -6.47
N THR A 18 10.43 -5.34 -5.28
CA THR A 18 10.04 -6.56 -4.60
C THR A 18 8.59 -6.78 -4.98
N GLU A 19 8.23 -8.04 -5.11
CA GLU A 19 6.86 -8.51 -5.30
C GLU A 19 5.83 -7.74 -4.45
N ARG A 20 6.18 -7.49 -3.18
CA ARG A 20 5.39 -6.68 -2.25
C ARG A 20 5.25 -5.22 -2.70
N GLY A 21 6.34 -4.59 -3.14
CA GLY A 21 6.35 -3.21 -3.61
C GLY A 21 5.47 -3.00 -4.84
N GLU A 22 5.46 -3.97 -5.76
CA GLU A 22 4.58 -3.93 -6.94
C GLU A 22 3.11 -4.03 -6.56
N LEU A 23 2.77 -4.93 -5.63
CA LEU A 23 1.43 -5.04 -5.09
C LEU A 23 1.00 -3.76 -4.37
N MET A 24 1.88 -3.18 -3.53
CA MET A 24 1.63 -1.89 -2.87
C MET A 24 1.36 -0.79 -3.89
N LYS A 25 2.16 -0.71 -4.95
CA LYS A 25 2.00 0.29 -6.02
C LYS A 25 0.65 0.10 -6.70
N PHE A 26 0.29 -1.13 -7.04
CA PHE A 26 -1.00 -1.48 -7.64
C PHE A 26 -2.19 -1.00 -6.77
N PHE A 27 -2.20 -1.33 -5.48
CA PHE A 27 -3.28 -0.88 -4.57
C PHE A 27 -3.33 0.65 -4.47
N CYS A 28 -2.16 1.28 -4.38
CA CYS A 28 -2.04 2.73 -4.25
C CYS A 28 -2.61 3.45 -5.48
N GLU A 29 -2.24 3.02 -6.68
CA GLU A 29 -2.74 3.57 -7.95
C GLU A 29 -4.25 3.36 -8.10
N ARG A 30 -4.74 2.15 -7.79
CA ARG A 30 -6.15 1.82 -7.93
C ARG A 30 -7.05 2.57 -6.94
N LEU A 31 -6.60 2.81 -5.72
CA LEU A 31 -7.34 3.62 -4.75
C LEU A 31 -7.27 5.12 -5.08
N ASN A 32 -6.12 5.59 -5.55
CA ASN A 32 -5.94 7.00 -5.86
C ASN A 32 -6.72 7.46 -7.10
N SER A 33 -7.03 6.55 -8.02
CA SER A 33 -7.87 6.89 -9.18
C SER A 33 -9.23 7.43 -8.75
N THR A 34 -9.93 6.76 -7.83
CA THR A 34 -11.25 7.21 -7.34
C THR A 34 -11.12 8.39 -6.39
N ARG A 35 -10.14 8.37 -5.47
CA ARG A 35 -9.91 9.47 -4.50
C ARG A 35 -9.67 10.81 -5.17
N ARG A 36 -9.04 10.83 -6.35
CA ARG A 36 -8.85 12.05 -7.14
C ARG A 36 -10.17 12.67 -7.56
N PHE A 37 -11.15 11.86 -7.99
CA PHE A 37 -12.48 12.34 -8.34
C PHE A 37 -13.24 12.85 -7.11
N ASP A 38 -13.05 12.18 -5.97
CA ASP A 38 -13.69 12.55 -4.70
C ASP A 38 -13.04 13.76 -4.00
N GLY A 39 -12.02 14.39 -4.59
CA GLY A 39 -11.28 15.51 -3.99
C GLY A 39 -10.45 15.11 -2.75
N LEU A 40 -10.20 13.82 -2.55
CA LEU A 40 -9.48 13.31 -1.37
C LEU A 40 -7.96 13.30 -1.59
N PRO A 41 -7.17 13.53 -0.52
CA PRO A 41 -5.71 13.42 -0.60
C PRO A 41 -5.27 12.02 -1.06
N ARG A 42 -4.25 11.99 -1.91
CA ARG A 42 -3.66 10.73 -2.41
C ARG A 42 -3.00 9.96 -1.28
N ILE A 43 -3.12 8.64 -1.34
CA ILE A 43 -2.37 7.70 -0.52
C ILE A 43 -0.96 7.63 -1.11
N THR A 44 0.06 7.68 -0.24
CA THR A 44 1.47 7.52 -0.63
C THR A 44 1.91 6.07 -0.47
N MET A 45 3.01 5.67 -1.11
CA MET A 45 3.60 4.34 -0.91
C MET A 45 3.93 4.06 0.56
N ALA A 46 4.43 5.07 1.29
CA ALA A 46 4.71 4.94 2.72
C ALA A 46 3.43 4.65 3.54
N ARG A 47 2.35 5.40 3.26
CA ARG A 47 1.05 5.16 3.90
C ARG A 47 0.48 3.79 3.53
N MET A 48 0.63 3.37 2.28
CA MET A 48 0.22 2.03 1.83
C MET A 48 0.99 0.93 2.57
N GLY A 49 2.30 1.11 2.79
CA GLY A 49 3.12 0.19 3.55
C GLY A 49 2.63 0.01 4.98
N LYS A 50 2.19 1.10 5.63
CA LYS A 50 1.58 1.07 6.96
C LYS A 50 0.21 0.41 7.00
N ILE A 51 -0.63 0.63 5.98
CA ILE A 51 -1.94 -0.03 5.87
C ILE A 51 -1.77 -1.55 5.77
N LEU A 52 -0.75 -2.01 5.05
CA LEU A 52 -0.52 -3.43 4.77
C LEU A 52 0.53 -4.08 5.69
N GLU A 53 1.04 -3.37 6.70
CA GLU A 53 2.20 -3.80 7.51
C GLU A 53 2.01 -5.18 8.15
N GLY A 54 0.81 -5.47 8.65
CA GLY A 54 0.45 -6.77 9.23
C GLY A 54 0.01 -7.86 8.24
N ILE A 55 0.00 -7.58 6.93
CA ILE A 55 -0.49 -8.51 5.91
C ILE A 55 0.70 -9.14 5.18
N PRO A 56 0.89 -10.48 5.24
CA PRO A 56 1.91 -11.19 4.47
C PRO A 56 1.78 -10.95 2.97
N THR A 57 2.91 -10.95 2.23
CA THR A 57 2.91 -10.71 0.78
C THR A 57 2.05 -11.73 0.01
N LYS A 58 1.99 -12.99 0.45
CA LYS A 58 1.12 -14.00 -0.17
C LYS A 58 -0.35 -13.62 -0.09
N ASP A 59 -0.78 -13.06 1.03
CA ASP A 59 -2.17 -12.63 1.24
C ASP A 59 -2.51 -11.36 0.45
N LEU A 60 -1.52 -10.57 0.05
CA LEU A 60 -1.73 -9.44 -0.85
C LEU A 60 -2.18 -9.88 -2.26
N TYR A 61 -1.77 -11.07 -2.73
CA TYR A 61 -2.30 -11.63 -3.98
C TYR A 61 -3.78 -11.99 -3.86
N TYR A 62 -4.15 -12.60 -2.74
CA TYR A 62 -5.55 -12.89 -2.45
C TYR A 62 -6.36 -11.59 -2.36
N LEU A 63 -5.87 -10.60 -1.61
CA LEU A 63 -6.47 -9.27 -1.48
C LEU A 63 -6.66 -8.60 -2.85
N LYS A 64 -5.65 -8.65 -3.71
CA LYS A 64 -5.71 -8.11 -5.08
C LYS A 64 -6.83 -8.77 -5.88
N ARG A 65 -6.91 -10.10 -5.85
CA ARG A 65 -7.95 -10.87 -6.56
C ARG A 65 -9.34 -10.50 -6.06
N VAL A 66 -9.60 -10.59 -4.75
CA VAL A 66 -10.95 -10.30 -4.21
C VAL A 66 -11.38 -8.85 -4.41
N CYS A 67 -10.45 -7.90 -4.42
CA CYS A 67 -10.77 -6.50 -4.73
C CYS A 67 -11.07 -6.28 -6.22
N ASN A 68 -10.41 -7.01 -7.11
CA ASN A 68 -10.67 -6.94 -8.55
C ASN A 68 -11.98 -7.64 -8.93
N ASP A 69 -12.31 -8.75 -8.28
CA ASP A 69 -13.55 -9.50 -8.51
C ASP A 69 -14.77 -8.74 -7.95
N ALA A 70 -14.56 -7.76 -7.07
CA ALA A 70 -15.62 -6.96 -6.48
C ALA A 70 -16.10 -5.84 -7.42
N GLY A 71 -17.41 -5.58 -7.42
CA GLY A 71 -18.00 -4.46 -8.17
C GLY A 71 -17.54 -3.07 -7.71
N ASN A 72 -16.95 -2.95 -6.50
CA ASN A 72 -16.29 -1.73 -6.05
C ASN A 72 -14.98 -2.06 -5.33
N PHE A 73 -13.87 -1.80 -6.01
CA PHE A 73 -12.52 -2.08 -5.52
C PHE A 73 -12.23 -1.40 -4.17
N SER A 74 -12.43 -0.08 -4.09
CA SER A 74 -12.07 0.72 -2.91
C SER A 74 -12.84 0.27 -1.67
N LYS A 75 -14.15 0.08 -1.81
CA LYS A 75 -15.01 -0.38 -0.72
C LYS A 75 -14.59 -1.78 -0.24
N LYS A 76 -14.30 -2.70 -1.16
CA LYS A 76 -13.87 -4.06 -0.81
C LYS A 76 -12.50 -4.06 -0.12
N PHE A 77 -11.55 -3.29 -0.63
CA PHE A 77 -10.23 -3.14 -0.02
C PHE A 77 -10.33 -2.70 1.43
N TRP A 78 -11.06 -1.62 1.72
CA TRP A 78 -11.21 -1.11 3.08
C TRP A 78 -11.96 -2.06 4.02
N TRP A 79 -12.80 -2.94 3.47
CA TRP A 79 -13.47 -3.96 4.25
C TRP A 79 -12.50 -5.07 4.67
N GLU A 80 -11.70 -5.58 3.74
CA GLU A 80 -10.74 -6.68 3.97
C GLU A 80 -9.59 -6.28 4.90
N VAL A 81 -9.08 -5.05 4.79
CA VAL A 81 -7.96 -4.58 5.65
C VAL A 81 -8.42 -4.09 7.03
N ASN A 82 -9.72 -4.14 7.34
CA ASN A 82 -10.25 -3.67 8.62
C ASN A 82 -10.14 -4.76 9.69
N PRO A 83 -9.28 -4.60 10.71
CA PRO A 83 -9.08 -5.64 11.74
C PRO A 83 -10.34 -5.92 12.56
N LYS A 84 -11.25 -4.95 12.69
CA LYS A 84 -12.52 -5.15 13.42
C LYS A 84 -13.50 -6.08 12.70
N LYS A 85 -13.31 -6.28 11.39
CA LYS A 85 -14.15 -7.18 10.57
C LYS A 85 -13.60 -8.60 10.54
N HIS A 86 -12.36 -8.79 10.96
CA HIS A 86 -11.67 -10.08 11.00
C HIS A 86 -11.02 -10.26 12.37
N PRO A 87 -11.81 -10.43 13.45
CA PRO A 87 -11.28 -10.51 14.82
C PRO A 87 -10.30 -11.67 15.05
N ASP A 88 -10.35 -12.70 14.20
CA ASP A 88 -9.49 -13.89 14.27
C ASP A 88 -8.19 -13.75 13.45
N ALA A 89 -8.04 -12.67 12.68
CA ALA A 89 -6.79 -12.37 11.98
C ALA A 89 -5.79 -11.85 13.01
N LYS A 90 -5.05 -12.76 13.65
CA LYS A 90 -3.94 -12.40 14.55
C LYS A 90 -2.92 -11.56 13.76
N ILE A 91 -2.90 -10.26 14.03
CA ILE A 91 -1.84 -9.32 13.63
C ILE A 91 -0.70 -9.46 14.63
#